data_AF-A0A379SMV9-F1
#
_entry.id   AF-A0A379SMV9-F1
#
_cell.length_a   1.000
_cell.length_b   1.000
_cell.length_c   1.000
_cell.angle_alpha   90.00
_cell.angle_beta   90.00
_cell.angle_gamma   90.00
#
_symmetry.space_group_name_H-M   'P 1'
#
loop_
_entity.id
_entity.type
_entity.pdbx_description
1 polymer ?
#
loop_
_entity_poly.entity_id
_entity_poly.type
_entity_poly.pdbx_seq_one_letter_code
_entity_poly.pdbx_strand_id
1 'polypeptide(L)'
;MLTFDDGYLDNWLSAYPVLKEFNLRAHIFLITGLIGEGPIRFSQKDEYSHRDCEQRIAQGHADDVMLRWSEVNEMLRSGLVEFHVHTHSHTRWDKIFSSRQEQCRHIRQDILEGKLCLAEKTGKYSRHLCWPEGYYNADYIRIAEDLGFSYLYTTERRMNCPANGTLRLGRISTKERENSAWLKRRLFCYTTPFFSSLLALHKGPRLPDN
;
A
#
# COMPACT_ATOMS: atom_id res chain seq x y z
N MET A 1 4.02 -13.03 -1.70
CA MET A 1 2.77 -12.24 -1.66
C MET A 1 2.94 -11.04 -2.56
N LEU A 2 1.97 -10.78 -3.43
CA LEU A 2 1.93 -9.59 -4.28
C LEU A 2 1.17 -8.49 -3.55
N THR A 3 1.70 -7.26 -3.58
CA THR A 3 1.08 -6.10 -2.95
C THR A 3 1.12 -4.92 -3.90
N PHE A 4 0.01 -4.20 -3.98
CA PHE A 4 -0.08 -2.92 -4.68
C PHE A 4 -0.50 -1.84 -3.67
N ASP A 5 0.04 -0.64 -3.83
CA ASP A 5 -0.28 0.50 -2.98
C ASP A 5 -1.19 1.47 -3.73
N ASP A 6 -1.74 2.42 -2.97
CA ASP A 6 -2.53 3.58 -3.40
C ASP A 6 -3.95 3.29 -3.91
N GLY A 7 -4.14 2.24 -4.71
CA GLY A 7 -5.44 1.90 -5.31
C GLY A 7 -5.71 2.66 -6.60
N TYR A 8 -4.71 2.73 -7.49
CA TYR A 8 -4.84 3.30 -8.83
C TYR A 8 -5.71 2.42 -9.74
N LEU A 9 -6.33 3.03 -10.74
CA LEU A 9 -7.23 2.37 -11.69
C LEU A 9 -6.56 1.26 -12.50
N ASP A 10 -5.24 1.36 -12.72
CA ASP A 10 -4.46 0.32 -13.39
C ASP A 10 -4.46 -1.02 -12.61
N ASN A 11 -4.73 -1.00 -11.29
CA ASN A 11 -4.96 -2.23 -10.53
C ASN A 11 -6.15 -3.02 -11.08
N TRP A 12 -7.20 -2.33 -11.55
CA TRP A 12 -8.39 -2.94 -12.14
C TRP A 12 -8.23 -3.23 -13.64
N LEU A 13 -7.73 -2.26 -14.42
CA LEU A 13 -7.66 -2.41 -15.87
C LEU A 13 -6.49 -3.27 -16.35
N SER A 14 -5.39 -3.28 -15.60
CA SER A 14 -4.14 -3.93 -16.02
C SER A 14 -3.78 -5.10 -15.11
N ALA A 15 -3.70 -4.89 -13.79
CA ALA A 15 -3.21 -5.92 -12.87
C ALA A 15 -4.23 -7.05 -12.66
N TYR A 16 -5.51 -6.74 -12.42
CA TYR A 16 -6.53 -7.72 -12.11
C TYR A 16 -6.79 -8.76 -13.23
N PRO A 17 -6.82 -8.41 -14.53
CA PRO A 17 -6.89 -9.40 -15.61
C PRO A 17 -5.74 -10.43 -15.56
N VAL A 18 -4.51 -9.98 -15.28
CA VAL A 18 -3.35 -10.86 -15.12
C VAL A 18 -3.48 -11.73 -13.88
N LEU A 19 -3.93 -11.16 -12.75
CA LEU A 19 -4.18 -11.95 -11.53
C LEU A 19 -5.21 -13.06 -11.79
N LYS A 20 -6.27 -12.77 -12.54
CA LYS A 20 -7.28 -13.76 -12.96
C LYS A 20 -6.69 -14.84 -13.87
N GLU A 21 -5.97 -14.45 -14.91
CA GLU A 21 -5.38 -15.37 -15.89
C GLU A 21 -4.47 -16.40 -15.22
N PHE A 22 -3.65 -15.97 -14.27
CA PHE A 22 -2.70 -16.82 -13.57
C PHE A 22 -3.20 -17.36 -12.22
N ASN A 23 -4.46 -17.09 -11.85
CA ASN A 23 -5.05 -17.44 -10.55
C ASN A 23 -4.16 -17.01 -9.35
N LEU A 24 -3.59 -15.81 -9.43
CA LEU A 24 -2.71 -15.25 -8.44
C LEU A 24 -3.50 -14.40 -7.45
N ARG A 25 -3.11 -14.46 -6.17
CA ARG A 25 -3.67 -13.62 -5.12
C ARG A 25 -2.80 -12.41 -4.82
N ALA A 26 -3.45 -11.28 -4.56
CA ALA A 26 -2.80 -10.03 -4.23
C ALA A 26 -3.51 -9.27 -3.10
N HIS A 27 -2.74 -8.42 -2.42
CA HIS A 27 -3.29 -7.42 -1.50
C HIS A 27 -3.17 -6.04 -2.16
N ILE A 28 -4.20 -5.21 -2.01
CA ILE A 28 -4.17 -3.80 -2.43
C ILE A 28 -4.41 -2.93 -1.20
N PHE A 29 -3.50 -1.99 -0.93
CA PHE A 29 -3.64 -1.02 0.14
C PHE A 29 -4.25 0.27 -0.43
N LEU A 30 -5.46 0.60 0.01
CA LEU A 30 -6.22 1.73 -0.50
C LEU A 30 -5.99 3.00 0.30
N ILE A 31 -5.76 4.11 -0.39
CA ILE A 31 -5.95 5.45 0.17
C ILE A 31 -7.46 5.72 0.12
N THR A 32 -8.16 5.33 1.18
CA THR A 32 -9.62 5.22 1.14
C THR A 32 -10.34 6.54 0.82
N GLY A 33 -9.76 7.69 1.15
CA GLY A 33 -10.31 9.02 0.82
C GLY A 33 -10.19 9.40 -0.66
N LEU A 34 -9.43 8.64 -1.46
CA LEU A 34 -9.27 8.85 -2.89
C LEU A 34 -10.07 7.86 -3.75
N ILE A 35 -10.67 6.82 -3.15
CA ILE A 35 -11.44 5.82 -3.89
C ILE A 35 -12.80 6.40 -4.24
N GLY A 36 -13.08 6.44 -5.54
CA GLY A 36 -14.28 7.08 -6.10
C GLY A 36 -15.55 6.26 -5.96
N GLU A 37 -16.67 6.90 -6.29
CA GLU A 37 -17.97 6.28 -6.47
C GLU A 37 -18.30 6.13 -7.95
N GLY A 38 -19.28 5.28 -8.26
CA GLY A 38 -19.82 5.14 -9.61
C GLY A 38 -19.63 3.76 -10.22
N PRO A 39 -20.00 3.58 -11.50
CA PRO A 39 -19.99 2.27 -12.15
C PRO A 39 -18.57 1.80 -12.47
N ILE A 40 -18.45 0.49 -12.66
CA ILE A 40 -17.23 -0.18 -13.14
C ILE A 40 -16.84 0.39 -14.51
N ARG A 41 -15.56 0.69 -14.68
CA ARG A 41 -15.00 1.10 -15.97
C ARG A 41 -14.38 -0.09 -16.69
N PHE A 42 -14.45 -0.08 -18.02
CA PHE A 42 -13.86 -1.14 -18.86
C PHE A 42 -12.65 -0.67 -19.65
N SER A 43 -12.39 0.63 -19.67
CA SER A 43 -11.24 1.24 -20.33
C SER A 43 -10.90 2.57 -19.67
N GLN A 44 -9.67 3.02 -19.90
CA GLN A 44 -9.21 4.37 -19.61
C GLN A 44 -8.83 5.03 -20.93
N LYS A 45 -9.06 6.35 -21.04
CA LYS A 45 -8.78 7.11 -22.25
C LYS A 45 -7.28 7.22 -22.53
N ASP A 46 -6.52 7.52 -21.49
CA ASP A 46 -5.08 7.71 -21.55
C ASP A 46 -4.40 6.74 -20.58
N GLU A 47 -3.16 6.36 -20.89
CA GLU A 47 -2.28 5.69 -19.93
C GLU A 47 -1.55 6.76 -19.12
N TYR A 48 -1.62 6.67 -17.79
CA TYR A 48 -1.00 7.65 -16.89
C TYR A 48 0.21 7.02 -16.20
N SER A 49 1.34 7.73 -16.20
CA SER A 49 2.42 7.40 -15.29
C SER A 49 2.01 7.73 -13.85
N HIS A 50 2.73 7.20 -12.86
CA HIS A 50 2.49 7.52 -11.45
C HIS A 50 2.47 9.04 -11.19
N ARG A 51 3.37 9.79 -11.82
CA ARG A 51 3.43 11.25 -11.69
C ARG A 51 2.21 11.95 -12.29
N ASP A 52 1.70 11.44 -13.41
CA ASP A 52 0.49 11.98 -14.04
C ASP A 52 -0.73 11.73 -13.13
N CYS A 53 -0.79 10.56 -12.49
CA CYS A 53 -1.82 10.26 -11.49
C CYS A 53 -1.77 11.23 -10.29
N GLU A 54 -0.60 11.44 -9.71
CA GLU A 54 -0.42 12.41 -8.60
C GLU A 54 -0.90 13.82 -9.01
N GLN A 55 -0.57 14.26 -10.22
CA GLN A 55 -0.98 15.56 -10.73
C GLN A 55 -2.51 15.65 -10.90
N ARG A 56 -3.15 14.62 -11.45
CA ARG A 56 -4.61 14.54 -11.60
C ARG A 56 -5.30 14.63 -10.24
N ILE A 57 -4.81 13.88 -9.24
CA ILE A 57 -5.34 13.91 -7.87
C ILE A 57 -5.23 15.32 -7.28
N ALA A 58 -4.06 15.96 -7.41
CA ALA A 58 -3.84 17.32 -6.91
C ALA A 58 -4.75 18.37 -7.58
N GLN A 59 -5.23 18.11 -8.80
CA GLN A 59 -6.18 18.95 -9.53
C GLN A 59 -7.65 18.64 -9.21
N GLY A 60 -7.93 17.71 -8.30
CA GLY A 60 -9.30 17.30 -7.94
C GLY A 60 -9.90 16.27 -8.90
N HIS A 61 -9.09 15.67 -9.77
CA HIS A 61 -9.50 14.66 -10.74
C HIS A 61 -9.10 13.24 -10.29
N ALA A 62 -9.18 12.96 -8.99
CA ALA A 62 -8.80 11.66 -8.43
C ALA A 62 -9.61 10.51 -9.06
N ASP A 63 -10.90 10.71 -9.33
CA ASP A 63 -11.74 9.68 -9.95
C ASP A 63 -11.23 9.23 -11.33
N ASP A 64 -10.47 10.05 -12.08
CA ASP A 64 -9.92 9.65 -13.38
C ASP A 64 -8.85 8.55 -13.28
N VAL A 65 -8.16 8.48 -12.14
CA VAL A 65 -6.92 7.70 -11.97
C VAL A 65 -6.95 6.73 -10.80
N MET A 66 -7.90 6.88 -9.88
CA MET A 66 -8.09 6.00 -8.73
C MET A 66 -9.22 5.00 -9.00
N LEU A 67 -9.18 3.86 -8.32
CA LEU A 67 -10.28 2.89 -8.34
C LEU A 67 -11.59 3.51 -7.85
N ARG A 68 -12.70 2.90 -8.27
CA ARG A 68 -14.02 3.09 -7.65
C ARG A 68 -14.39 1.91 -6.76
N TRP A 69 -15.24 2.15 -5.78
CA TRP A 69 -15.73 1.10 -4.87
C TRP A 69 -16.44 -0.05 -5.59
N SER A 70 -17.05 0.20 -6.75
CA SER A 70 -17.66 -0.85 -7.57
C SER A 70 -16.61 -1.83 -8.14
N GLU A 71 -15.46 -1.34 -8.57
CA GLU A 71 -14.32 -2.13 -9.07
C GLU A 71 -13.63 -2.88 -7.91
N VAL A 72 -13.47 -2.20 -6.77
CA VAL A 72 -12.97 -2.82 -5.52
C VAL A 72 -13.87 -4.00 -5.12
N ASN A 73 -15.18 -3.80 -5.08
CA ASN A 73 -16.12 -4.86 -4.70
C ASN A 73 -16.16 -6.01 -5.70
N GLU A 74 -15.96 -5.75 -6.99
CA GLU A 74 -15.87 -6.80 -8.00
C GLU A 74 -14.61 -7.66 -7.82
N MET A 75 -13.45 -7.01 -7.62
CA MET A 75 -12.21 -7.71 -7.28
C MET A 75 -12.33 -8.48 -5.96
N LEU A 76 -13.01 -7.93 -4.96
CA LEU A 76 -13.25 -8.58 -3.67
C LEU A 76 -14.07 -9.87 -3.83
N ARG A 77 -15.15 -9.83 -4.63
CA ARG A 77 -16.03 -10.99 -4.88
C ARG A 77 -15.31 -12.13 -5.59
N SER A 78 -14.29 -11.83 -6.39
CA SER A 78 -13.50 -12.86 -7.07
C SER A 78 -12.72 -13.77 -6.12
N GLY A 79 -12.43 -13.30 -4.90
CA GLY A 79 -11.56 -14.00 -3.94
C GLY A 79 -10.07 -13.96 -4.29
N LEU A 80 -9.66 -13.27 -5.35
CA LEU A 80 -8.26 -13.12 -5.74
C LEU A 80 -7.58 -11.92 -5.08
N VAL A 81 -8.35 -10.88 -4.73
CA VAL A 81 -7.82 -9.63 -4.21
C VAL A 81 -8.41 -9.34 -2.83
N GLU A 82 -7.52 -9.05 -1.88
CA GLU A 82 -7.87 -8.52 -0.57
C GLU A 82 -7.51 -7.03 -0.50
N PHE A 83 -8.38 -6.24 0.14
CA PHE A 83 -8.19 -4.79 0.29
C PHE A 83 -7.91 -4.42 1.73
N HIS A 84 -6.96 -3.52 1.93
CA HIS A 84 -6.47 -3.09 3.23
C HIS A 84 -6.20 -1.59 3.25
N VAL A 85 -5.86 -1.06 4.42
CA VAL A 85 -5.77 0.39 4.65
C VAL A 85 -4.37 0.91 4.31
N HIS A 86 -4.28 1.98 3.52
CA HIS A 86 -3.08 2.79 3.29
C HIS A 86 -3.20 4.19 3.92
N THR A 87 -3.89 4.23 5.07
CA THR A 87 -4.51 5.41 5.70
C THR A 87 -5.67 6.01 4.87
N HIS A 88 -6.29 7.06 5.37
CA HIS A 88 -7.39 7.73 4.67
C HIS A 88 -6.90 8.73 3.63
N SER A 89 -5.91 9.54 4.01
CA SER A 89 -5.39 10.65 3.20
C SER A 89 -3.98 10.43 2.62
N HIS A 90 -3.27 9.37 3.02
CA HIS A 90 -1.87 9.13 2.67
C HIS A 90 -0.89 10.23 3.16
N THR A 91 -1.29 11.03 4.15
CA THR A 91 -0.50 12.18 4.60
C THR A 91 0.68 11.77 5.50
N ARG A 92 1.87 12.31 5.20
CA ARG A 92 3.05 12.27 6.09
C ARG A 92 2.91 13.31 7.20
N TRP A 93 2.11 13.01 8.22
CA TRP A 93 1.83 13.92 9.34
C TRP A 93 3.07 14.41 10.10
N ASP A 94 4.15 13.63 10.07
CA ASP A 94 5.45 14.01 10.63
C ASP A 94 6.13 15.16 9.88
N LYS A 95 5.83 15.34 8.59
CA LYS A 95 6.29 16.47 7.77
C LYS A 95 5.41 17.71 7.93
N ILE A 96 4.18 17.55 8.44
CA ILE A 96 3.21 18.64 8.58
C ILE A 96 3.31 19.29 9.96
N PHE A 97 3.44 18.48 11.01
CA PHE A 97 3.46 18.96 12.39
C PHE A 97 4.80 18.69 13.04
N SER A 98 5.37 19.68 13.74
CA SER A 98 6.61 19.50 14.51
C SER A 98 6.37 18.79 15.85
N SER A 99 5.17 18.88 16.41
CA SER A 99 4.82 18.27 17.70
C SER A 99 4.47 16.79 17.55
N ARG A 100 5.14 15.91 18.31
CA ARG A 100 4.83 14.47 18.35
C ARG A 100 3.37 14.21 18.77
N GLN A 101 2.80 15.04 19.63
CA GLN A 101 1.41 14.89 20.08
C GLN A 101 0.42 15.13 18.92
N GLU A 102 0.64 16.19 18.13
CA GLU A 102 -0.21 16.51 16.98
C GLU A 102 -0.07 15.47 15.86
N GLN A 103 1.17 15.05 15.59
CA GLN A 103 1.46 13.93 14.68
C GLN A 103 0.66 12.67 15.08
N CYS A 104 0.73 12.28 16.35
CA CYS A 104 0.02 11.10 16.88
C CYS A 104 -1.50 11.25 16.82
N ARG A 105 -2.03 12.44 17.13
CA ARG A 105 -3.47 12.73 17.05
C ARG A 105 -3.98 12.57 15.62
N HIS A 106 -3.26 13.16 14.65
CA HIS A 106 -3.65 13.13 13.25
C HIS A 106 -3.51 11.76 12.60
N ILE A 107 -2.40 11.03 12.83
CA ILE A 107 -2.25 9.69 12.27
C ILE A 107 -3.28 8.71 12.85
N ARG A 108 -3.63 8.84 14.14
CA ARG A 108 -4.67 8.01 14.76
C ARG A 108 -6.01 8.22 14.07
N GLN A 109 -6.38 9.48 13.84
CA GLN A 109 -7.62 9.83 13.16
C GLN A 109 -7.63 9.32 11.71
N ASP A 110 -6.55 9.59 10.96
CA ASP A 110 -6.40 9.22 9.54
C ASP A 110 -6.46 7.70 9.33
N ILE A 111 -5.84 6.91 10.21
CA ILE A 111 -5.95 5.44 10.16
C ILE A 111 -7.35 4.97 10.53
N LEU A 112 -7.97 5.57 11.57
CA LEU A 112 -9.30 5.18 12.02
C LEU A 112 -10.35 5.45 10.95
N GLU A 113 -10.32 6.64 10.33
CA GLU A 113 -11.19 7.00 9.21
C GLU A 113 -11.05 6.00 8.06
N GLY A 114 -9.81 5.67 7.68
CA GLY A 114 -9.59 4.70 6.61
C GLY A 114 -10.08 3.30 6.95
N LYS A 115 -9.92 2.87 8.21
CA LYS A 115 -10.46 1.60 8.70
C LYS A 115 -11.99 1.56 8.63
N LEU A 116 -12.65 2.62 9.07
CA LEU A 116 -14.11 2.72 9.09
C LEU A 116 -14.68 2.80 7.67
N CYS A 117 -14.09 3.62 6.80
CA CYS A 117 -14.47 3.73 5.39
C CYS A 117 -14.36 2.38 4.67
N LEU A 118 -13.22 1.68 4.82
CA LEU A 118 -13.05 0.36 4.22
C LEU A 118 -14.12 -0.63 4.71
N ALA A 119 -14.40 -0.64 6.02
CA ALA A 119 -15.39 -1.51 6.61
C ALA A 119 -16.81 -1.21 6.11
N GLU A 120 -17.18 0.06 6.01
CA GLU A 120 -18.46 0.50 5.46
C GLU A 120 -18.63 0.05 4.01
N LYS A 121 -17.61 0.27 3.18
CA LYS A 121 -17.69 0.07 1.72
C LYS A 121 -17.56 -1.40 1.27
N THR A 122 -16.93 -2.24 2.09
CA THR A 122 -16.64 -3.63 1.74
C THR A 122 -17.24 -4.67 2.69
N GLY A 123 -17.77 -4.23 3.85
CA GLY A 123 -18.25 -5.11 4.92
C GLY A 123 -17.13 -5.87 5.65
N LYS A 124 -15.85 -5.53 5.44
CA LYS A 124 -14.70 -6.22 6.03
C LYS A 124 -13.81 -5.28 6.83
N TYR A 125 -13.39 -5.73 8.01
CA TYR A 125 -12.35 -5.05 8.78
C TYR A 125 -10.97 -5.59 8.42
N SER A 126 -10.04 -4.68 8.14
CA SER A 126 -8.64 -5.04 7.92
C SER A 126 -7.86 -5.06 9.23
N ARG A 127 -7.02 -6.10 9.40
CA ARG A 127 -5.94 -6.13 10.41
C ARG A 127 -4.58 -5.70 9.82
N HIS A 128 -4.58 -5.29 8.56
CA HIS A 128 -3.41 -4.94 7.77
C HIS A 128 -3.41 -3.43 7.50
N LEU A 129 -2.26 -2.80 7.76
CA LEU A 129 -2.01 -1.37 7.51
C LEU A 129 -0.68 -1.22 6.77
N CYS A 130 -0.68 -0.50 5.66
CA CYS A 130 0.54 -0.09 4.99
C CYS A 130 0.84 1.38 5.31
N TRP A 131 2.08 1.67 5.71
CA TRP A 131 2.49 3.02 6.07
C TRP A 131 2.75 3.89 4.83
N PRO A 132 2.21 5.13 4.77
CA PRO A 132 2.52 6.09 3.70
C PRO A 132 4.04 6.30 3.58
N GLU A 133 4.57 6.11 2.37
CA GLU A 133 6.01 6.12 2.06
C GLU A 133 6.86 5.13 2.91
N GLY A 134 6.22 4.23 3.67
CA GLY A 134 6.86 3.33 4.63
C GLY A 134 7.29 3.96 5.95
N TYR A 135 6.87 5.20 6.26
CA TYR A 135 7.26 5.88 7.50
C TYR A 135 6.43 5.49 8.71
N TYR A 136 7.13 5.22 9.80
CA TYR A 136 6.53 4.92 11.08
C TYR A 136 7.54 5.21 12.21
N ASN A 137 7.04 5.20 13.43
CA ASN A 137 7.83 5.24 14.68
C ASN A 137 7.12 4.39 15.74
N ALA A 138 7.71 4.30 16.94
CA ALA A 138 7.16 3.48 18.02
C ALA A 138 5.74 3.90 18.45
N ASP A 139 5.45 5.20 18.49
CA ASP A 139 4.12 5.70 18.85
C ASP A 139 3.09 5.35 17.78
N TYR A 140 3.45 5.46 16.50
CA TYR A 140 2.57 5.12 15.39
C TYR A 140 2.23 3.61 15.38
N ILE A 141 3.22 2.75 15.66
CA ILE A 141 2.99 1.31 15.82
C ILE A 141 1.98 1.05 16.94
N ARG A 142 2.20 1.64 18.13
CA ARG A 142 1.29 1.48 19.27
C ARG A 142 -0.13 1.93 18.95
N ILE A 143 -0.26 3.07 18.27
CA ILE A 143 -1.56 3.57 17.80
C ILE A 143 -2.24 2.58 16.87
N ALA A 144 -1.51 2.01 15.91
CA ALA A 144 -2.06 1.01 15.00
C ALA A 144 -2.51 -0.26 15.75
N GLU A 145 -1.71 -0.73 16.72
CA GLU A 145 -2.07 -1.87 17.57
C GLU A 145 -3.33 -1.59 18.42
N ASP A 146 -3.43 -0.42 19.04
CA ASP A 146 -4.62 0.02 19.79
C ASP A 146 -5.88 0.06 18.91
N LEU A 147 -5.70 0.38 17.62
CA LEU A 147 -6.77 0.37 16.63
C LEU A 147 -7.02 -1.03 16.04
N GLY A 148 -6.35 -2.08 16.52
CA GLY A 148 -6.57 -3.47 16.13
C GLY A 148 -5.85 -3.92 14.86
N PHE A 149 -4.82 -3.19 14.42
CA PHE A 149 -3.94 -3.66 13.34
C PHE A 149 -2.84 -4.55 13.89
N SER A 150 -2.64 -5.70 13.26
CA SER A 150 -1.63 -6.69 13.66
C SER A 150 -0.59 -6.98 12.58
N TYR A 151 -0.76 -6.44 11.38
CA TYR A 151 0.20 -6.57 10.27
C TYR A 151 0.51 -5.19 9.70
N LEU A 152 1.74 -4.72 9.91
CA LEU A 152 2.16 -3.37 9.52
C LEU A 152 3.24 -3.45 8.46
N TYR A 153 2.97 -2.86 7.29
CA TYR A 153 3.80 -2.94 6.10
C TYR A 153 4.64 -1.67 5.93
N THR A 154 5.92 -1.88 5.66
CA THR A 154 6.94 -0.84 5.55
C THR A 154 7.62 -0.91 4.18
N THR A 155 8.57 -0.01 3.92
CA THR A 155 9.47 -0.10 2.75
C THR A 155 10.85 -0.66 3.12
N GLU A 156 10.98 -1.25 4.30
CA GLU A 156 12.23 -1.87 4.74
C GLU A 156 12.66 -3.01 3.83
N ARG A 157 13.95 -3.00 3.51
CA ARG A 157 14.57 -4.01 2.65
C ARG A 157 14.99 -5.21 3.49
N ARG A 158 14.05 -6.11 3.73
CA ARG A 158 14.31 -7.31 4.53
C ARG A 158 13.46 -8.49 4.08
N MET A 159 13.97 -9.69 4.32
CA MET A 159 13.17 -10.91 4.25
C MET A 159 12.25 -10.98 5.47
N ASN A 160 10.97 -11.26 5.25
CA ASN A 160 10.01 -11.48 6.31
C ASN A 160 10.17 -12.90 6.86
N CYS A 161 10.18 -13.04 8.19
CA CYS A 161 10.26 -14.32 8.89
C CYS A 161 9.37 -14.23 10.14
N PRO A 162 8.61 -15.27 10.49
CA PRO A 162 7.74 -15.26 11.67
C PRO A 162 8.43 -14.83 12.98
N ALA A 163 9.71 -15.19 13.15
CA ALA A 163 10.50 -14.82 14.33
C ALA A 163 10.67 -13.30 14.50
N ASN A 164 10.54 -12.53 13.41
CA ASN A 164 10.70 -11.08 13.43
C ASN A 164 9.36 -10.33 13.61
N GLY A 165 8.28 -11.07 13.86
CA GLY A 165 6.94 -10.51 14.04
C GLY A 165 6.34 -9.86 12.78
N THR A 166 5.20 -9.20 12.98
CA THR A 166 4.33 -8.70 11.91
C THR A 166 4.20 -7.18 11.89
N LEU A 167 4.86 -6.49 12.83
CA LEU A 167 4.76 -5.02 13.00
C LEU A 167 5.72 -4.22 12.09
N ARG A 168 6.60 -4.89 11.36
CA ARG A 168 7.60 -4.27 10.48
C ARG A 168 7.82 -5.09 9.22
N LEU A 169 6.75 -5.49 8.55
CA LEU A 169 6.83 -6.31 7.34
C LEU A 169 7.57 -5.52 6.24
N GLY A 170 8.70 -6.05 5.79
CA GLY A 170 9.49 -5.47 4.72
C GLY A 170 8.90 -5.76 3.35
N ARG A 171 9.17 -4.88 2.38
CA ARG A 171 8.66 -5.01 1.01
C ARG A 171 9.74 -4.67 -0.02
N ILE A 172 9.70 -5.38 -1.13
CA ILE A 172 10.59 -5.14 -2.27
C ILE A 172 9.87 -4.17 -3.21
N SER A 173 10.21 -2.88 -3.11
CA SER A 173 9.73 -1.88 -4.07
C SER A 173 10.21 -2.24 -5.48
N THR A 174 9.25 -2.36 -6.40
CA THR A 174 9.53 -2.51 -7.82
C THR A 174 9.90 -1.15 -8.42
N LYS A 175 10.64 -1.18 -9.53
CA LYS A 175 10.94 0.01 -10.32
C LYS A 175 10.63 -0.33 -11.76
N GLU A 176 10.14 0.64 -12.52
CA GLU A 176 10.08 0.53 -13.97
C GLU A 176 11.50 0.29 -14.50
N ARG A 177 11.66 -0.84 -15.20
CA ARG A 177 12.92 -1.30 -15.78
C ARG A 177 12.58 -2.02 -17.08
N GLU A 178 13.40 -1.80 -18.10
CA GLU A 178 13.19 -2.38 -19.44
C GLU A 178 13.22 -3.92 -19.46
N ASN A 179 13.85 -4.58 -18.48
CA ASN A 179 13.92 -6.04 -18.43
C ASN A 179 13.59 -6.66 -17.07
N SER A 180 13.08 -7.89 -17.12
CA SER A 180 12.72 -8.69 -15.94
C SER A 180 13.92 -9.35 -15.26
N ALA A 181 15.11 -9.32 -15.87
CA ALA A 181 16.33 -9.89 -15.30
C ALA A 181 16.70 -9.19 -13.97
N TRP A 182 16.46 -7.88 -13.88
CA TRP A 182 16.58 -7.13 -12.63
C TRP A 182 15.67 -7.71 -11.53
N LEU A 183 14.42 -8.05 -11.85
CA LEU A 183 13.47 -8.60 -10.87
C LEU A 183 13.92 -9.97 -10.40
N LYS A 184 14.34 -10.86 -11.32
CA LYS A 184 14.89 -12.18 -10.99
C LYS A 184 16.08 -12.07 -10.04
N ARG A 185 17.04 -11.19 -10.35
CA ARG A 185 18.21 -10.95 -9.49
C ARG A 185 17.80 -10.42 -8.13
N ARG A 186 16.81 -9.52 -8.08
CA ARG A 186 16.32 -8.95 -6.84
C ARG A 186 15.65 -10.02 -5.99
N LEU A 187 14.73 -10.80 -6.55
CA LEU A 187 14.08 -11.92 -5.86
C LEU A 187 15.13 -12.87 -5.28
N PHE A 188 16.14 -13.28 -6.06
CA PHE A 188 17.24 -14.12 -5.59
C PHE A 188 17.95 -13.55 -4.35
N CYS A 189 18.26 -12.24 -4.34
CA CYS A 189 18.88 -11.60 -3.18
C CYS A 189 17.97 -11.61 -1.94
N TYR A 190 16.66 -11.42 -2.09
CA TYR A 190 15.72 -11.35 -0.96
C TYR A 190 15.23 -12.72 -0.48
N THR A 191 15.35 -13.77 -1.31
CA THR A 191 15.02 -15.16 -0.94
C THR A 191 16.21 -15.92 -0.36
N THR A 192 17.41 -15.32 -0.37
CA THR A 192 18.62 -15.93 0.20
C THR A 192 19.03 -15.20 1.48
N PRO A 193 18.95 -15.83 2.68
CA PRO A 193 19.12 -15.14 3.96
C PRO A 193 20.40 -14.32 4.08
N PHE A 194 21.54 -14.88 3.66
CA PHE A 194 22.85 -14.22 3.71
C PHE A 194 22.89 -12.94 2.84
N PHE A 195 22.44 -13.04 1.58
CA PHE A 195 22.43 -11.90 0.66
C PHE A 195 21.37 -10.86 1.02
N SER A 196 20.24 -11.25 1.61
CA SER A 196 19.22 -10.33 2.08
C SER A 196 19.75 -9.46 3.21
N SER A 197 20.41 -10.07 4.20
CA SER A 197 21.06 -9.36 5.30
C SER A 197 22.18 -8.45 4.81
N LEU A 198 23.03 -8.92 3.88
CA LEU A 198 24.11 -8.10 3.31
C LEU A 198 23.58 -6.92 2.50
N LEU A 199 22.51 -7.11 1.72
CA LEU A 199 21.87 -6.04 0.96
C LEU A 199 21.20 -5.01 1.88
N ALA A 200 20.58 -5.46 2.97
CA ALA A 200 19.99 -4.58 3.99
C ALA A 200 21.08 -3.73 4.69
N LEU A 201 22.21 -4.35 5.04
CA LEU A 201 23.38 -3.67 5.61
C LEU A 201 24.00 -2.66 4.63
N HIS A 202 24.24 -3.07 3.38
CA HIS A 202 24.91 -2.25 2.38
C HIS A 202 24.07 -1.06 1.91
N LYS A 203 22.75 -1.25 1.77
CA LYS A 203 21.85 -0.16 1.34
C LYS A 203 21.37 0.72 2.50
N GLY A 204 21.63 0.30 3.74
CA GLY A 204 20.98 0.84 4.94
C GLY A 204 19.48 0.50 5.00
N PRO A 205 18.85 0.66 6.18
CA PRO A 205 17.39 0.74 6.24
C PRO A 205 16.94 1.94 5.39
N ARG A 206 15.86 1.78 4.60
CA ARG A 206 15.05 2.93 4.20
C ARG A 206 14.34 3.41 5.46
N LEU A 207 15.07 4.04 6.37
CA LEU A 207 14.46 4.98 7.29
C LEU A 207 14.09 6.17 6.41
N PRO A 208 12.84 6.63 6.42
CA PRO A 208 12.52 7.88 5.76
C PRO A 208 13.34 8.93 6.48
N ASP A 209 14.07 9.71 5.69
CA ASP A 209 15.12 10.60 6.15
C ASP A 209 14.68 11.40 7.39
N ASN A 210 15.60 11.53 8.36
CA ASN A 210 15.44 12.41 9.53
C ASN A 210 15.10 13.84 9.13
#